data_AF-A0A1J5CDZ4-F1
#
_entry.id   AF-A0A1J5CDZ4-F1
#
_cell.length_a   1.000
_cell.length_b   1.000
_cell.length_c   1.000
_cell.angle_alpha   90.00
_cell.angle_beta   90.00
_cell.angle_gamma   90.00
#
_symmetry.space_group_name_H-M   'P 1'
#
loop_
_entity.id
_entity.type
_entity.pdbx_description
1 polymer ?
#
loop_
_entity_poly.entity_id
_entity_poly.type
_entity_poly.pdbx_seq_one_letter_code
_entity_poly.pdbx_strand_id
1 'polypeptide(L)'
;MGNRRLICAVFLFWCGVSGTVSGIAPGIAPGRIGQDLSRPVVDFEKQVLVVWGLGGTPWEESSSYEEEKARAWMNALHQGYEAILGIPLMEGLSVRNALQMNSALKERLGMVLLSAPKKFFEPDLTGLLRCKLEIPFNGAVSLRSALYLAALRPQPMEPLPLLASWASLPSAAASGATSTTPSAATSKTVLAGTSTTASATGSATASEAASPATSTTASGAISTAASTKGSTAAASRAPTAFPDEFYGVGVKRVILDLRRTNFEPSLFPRFFTEEGYLLYQEARTPSPDRFSRPAIRFTQDIAQATNGLSESDIRYVSARLPLLAQHDVKISASEQSAFLAFCRHLDAEPQGQREIVIVYDSRAFLGGILPKATAPAGGKPAKIQAPPKRRKR
;
A
#
# COMPACT_ATOMS: atom_id res chain seq x y z
N MET A 1 19.37 -49.32 8.30
CA MET A 1 20.81 -49.39 7.99
C MET A 1 20.95 -49.33 6.48
N GLY A 2 21.78 -48.52 5.82
CA GLY A 2 22.58 -47.38 6.28
C GLY A 2 23.70 -47.04 5.27
N ASN A 3 23.93 -45.75 5.00
CA ASN A 3 25.11 -45.18 4.29
C ASN A 3 25.34 -45.56 2.80
N ARG A 4 26.12 -44.84 1.98
CA ARG A 4 26.46 -43.39 1.82
C ARG A 4 27.28 -43.23 0.50
N ARG A 5 27.08 -42.12 -0.22
CA ARG A 5 28.05 -41.31 -1.02
C ARG A 5 29.24 -41.97 -1.78
N LEU A 6 29.35 -41.67 -3.09
CA LEU A 6 30.56 -41.25 -3.87
C LEU A 6 30.08 -40.85 -5.30
N ILE A 7 30.79 -40.19 -6.25
CA ILE A 7 32.17 -39.69 -6.45
C ILE A 7 32.12 -38.21 -6.99
N CYS A 8 33.27 -37.55 -7.10
CA CYS A 8 33.57 -36.30 -7.87
C CYS A 8 33.40 -36.48 -9.40
N ALA A 9 33.13 -35.48 -10.27
CA ALA A 9 33.70 -34.13 -10.50
C ALA A 9 35.07 -34.11 -11.23
N VAL A 10 35.10 -33.73 -12.53
CA VAL A 10 36.30 -33.39 -13.34
C VAL A 10 35.99 -32.33 -14.43
N PHE A 11 36.66 -31.16 -14.35
CA PHE A 11 37.21 -30.25 -15.40
C PHE A 11 36.41 -29.91 -16.69
N LEU A 12 36.07 -28.64 -16.97
CA LEU A 12 36.93 -27.51 -17.44
C LEU A 12 37.38 -27.62 -18.91
N PHE A 13 36.74 -26.89 -19.84
CA PHE A 13 37.38 -26.19 -20.97
C PHE A 13 36.40 -25.26 -21.74
N TRP A 14 36.59 -23.93 -21.67
CA TRP A 14 36.66 -23.06 -22.86
C TRP A 14 37.22 -21.69 -22.45
N CYS A 15 38.16 -21.16 -23.23
CA CYS A 15 38.81 -19.87 -22.98
C CYS A 15 38.68 -18.96 -24.21
N GLY A 16 38.46 -17.67 -23.98
CA GLY A 16 38.94 -16.57 -24.83
C GLY A 16 38.45 -16.45 -26.27
N VAL A 17 37.55 -15.49 -26.52
CA VAL A 17 37.74 -14.53 -27.62
C VAL A 17 37.48 -13.12 -27.08
N SER A 18 38.50 -12.28 -27.06
CA SER A 18 38.35 -10.85 -26.74
C SER A 18 38.10 -10.08 -28.04
N GLY A 19 36.88 -9.55 -28.20
CA GLY A 19 36.53 -8.61 -29.26
C GLY A 19 36.37 -7.20 -28.70
N THR A 20 37.37 -6.34 -28.88
CA THR A 20 37.28 -4.91 -28.53
C THR A 20 36.47 -4.16 -29.59
N VAL A 21 35.25 -3.75 -29.26
CA VAL A 21 34.52 -2.72 -30.02
C VAL A 21 34.40 -1.48 -29.14
N SER A 22 35.13 -0.42 -29.51
CA SER A 22 35.11 0.86 -28.83
C SER A 22 33.99 1.75 -29.41
N GLY A 23 32.90 1.89 -28.66
CA GLY A 23 31.78 2.78 -29.00
C GLY A 23 31.23 3.42 -27.74
N ILE A 24 31.64 4.66 -27.46
CA ILE A 24 31.35 5.35 -26.19
C ILE A 24 29.95 5.96 -26.23
N ALA A 25 29.06 5.45 -25.40
CA ALA A 25 27.84 6.13 -24.95
C ALA A 25 27.84 6.17 -23.41
N PRO A 26 27.66 7.34 -22.75
CA PRO A 26 27.84 7.45 -21.32
C PRO A 26 26.59 7.06 -20.52
N GLY A 27 26.80 6.35 -19.40
CA GLY A 27 26.02 6.63 -18.18
C GLY A 27 24.89 5.69 -17.76
N ILE A 28 24.84 4.42 -18.23
CA ILE A 28 24.03 3.39 -17.55
C ILE A 28 24.93 2.61 -16.59
N ALA A 29 24.70 2.74 -15.29
CA ALA A 29 25.43 1.97 -14.28
C ALA A 29 25.17 0.46 -14.45
N PRO A 30 26.17 -0.42 -14.21
CA PRO A 30 26.01 -1.88 -14.33
C PRO A 30 25.13 -2.43 -13.19
N GLY A 31 23.82 -2.26 -13.34
CA GLY A 31 22.81 -2.76 -12.41
C GLY A 31 22.57 -4.25 -12.57
N ARG A 32 22.96 -5.03 -11.56
CA ARG A 32 22.51 -6.40 -11.23
C ARG A 32 21.71 -7.14 -12.32
N ILE A 33 22.39 -7.54 -13.39
CA ILE A 33 21.81 -8.39 -14.44
C ILE A 33 21.71 -9.81 -13.87
N GLY A 34 20.51 -10.19 -13.41
CA GLY A 34 20.28 -11.45 -12.68
C GLY A 34 19.27 -11.37 -11.53
N GLN A 35 18.46 -10.30 -11.44
CA GLN A 35 17.22 -10.37 -10.65
C GLN A 35 16.18 -11.19 -11.41
N ASP A 36 15.48 -12.08 -10.72
CA ASP A 36 14.32 -12.81 -11.26
C ASP A 36 13.29 -11.82 -11.79
N LEU A 37 13.25 -11.65 -13.12
CA LEU A 37 12.39 -10.66 -13.79
C LEU A 37 10.90 -10.93 -13.53
N SER A 38 10.53 -12.15 -13.16
CA SER A 38 9.19 -12.57 -12.78
C SER A 38 8.76 -12.12 -11.38
N ARG A 39 9.66 -11.64 -10.51
CA ARG A 39 9.26 -11.21 -9.16
C ARG A 39 8.70 -9.78 -9.21
N PRO A 40 7.46 -9.53 -8.73
CA PRO A 40 6.92 -8.18 -8.63
C PRO A 40 7.77 -7.33 -7.67
N VAL A 41 8.05 -6.09 -8.08
CA VAL A 41 8.86 -5.14 -7.31
C VAL A 41 7.98 -4.00 -6.81
N VAL A 42 7.85 -3.89 -5.48
CA VAL A 42 7.16 -2.78 -4.83
C VAL A 42 8.17 -1.66 -4.54
N ASP A 43 7.99 -0.51 -5.18
CA ASP A 43 8.82 0.68 -4.99
C ASP A 43 8.01 1.76 -4.24
N PHE A 44 8.18 1.80 -2.92
CA PHE A 44 7.53 2.80 -2.06
C PHE A 44 8.15 4.21 -2.16
N GLU A 45 9.37 4.36 -2.68
CA GLU A 45 9.97 5.67 -2.93
C GLU A 45 9.29 6.34 -4.13
N LYS A 46 9.05 5.56 -5.20
CA LYS A 46 8.33 6.01 -6.41
C LYS A 46 6.81 5.82 -6.33
N GLN A 47 6.29 5.24 -5.25
CA GLN A 47 4.85 4.93 -5.06
C GLN A 47 4.26 4.08 -6.21
N VAL A 48 5.00 3.06 -6.68
CA VAL A 48 4.60 2.21 -7.80
C VAL A 48 4.94 0.74 -7.55
N LEU A 49 4.04 -0.15 -7.94
CA LEU A 49 4.28 -1.58 -8.08
C LEU A 49 4.62 -1.88 -9.55
N VAL A 50 5.80 -2.46 -9.79
CA VAL A 50 6.27 -2.85 -11.12
C VAL A 50 6.19 -4.37 -11.28
N VAL A 51 5.57 -4.82 -12.37
CA VAL A 51 5.31 -6.25 -12.64
C VAL A 51 5.65 -6.56 -14.10
N TRP A 52 6.15 -7.76 -14.35
CA TRP A 52 6.53 -8.22 -15.70
C TRP A 52 5.77 -9.50 -16.06
N GLY A 53 4.84 -9.38 -17.01
CA GLY A 53 4.24 -10.52 -17.65
C GLY A 53 5.09 -11.01 -18.82
N LEU A 54 5.10 -12.34 -19.00
CA LEU A 54 5.77 -13.02 -20.09
C LEU A 54 4.74 -13.73 -20.98
N GLY A 55 4.92 -13.61 -22.28
CA GLY A 55 4.27 -14.41 -23.32
C GLY A 55 5.32 -14.96 -24.29
N GLY A 56 4.90 -15.82 -25.21
CA GLY A 56 5.75 -16.57 -26.12
C GLY A 56 5.85 -18.04 -25.72
N THR A 57 5.50 -18.93 -26.64
CA THR A 57 5.87 -20.35 -26.62
C THR A 57 7.13 -20.52 -27.48
N PRO A 58 8.36 -20.57 -26.90
CA PRO A 58 9.62 -20.55 -27.66
C PRO A 58 9.89 -21.80 -28.51
N TRP A 59 8.93 -22.73 -28.57
CA TRP A 59 8.95 -23.96 -29.36
C TRP A 59 7.77 -24.05 -30.36
N GLU A 60 6.91 -23.03 -30.47
CA GLU A 60 5.81 -22.97 -31.45
C GLU A 60 6.05 -21.85 -32.45
N GLU A 61 6.06 -22.19 -33.74
CA GLU A 61 6.34 -21.22 -34.82
C GLU A 61 5.09 -20.46 -35.30
N SER A 62 3.91 -20.78 -34.78
CA SER A 62 2.62 -20.41 -35.37
C SER A 62 1.72 -19.50 -34.53
N SER A 63 2.17 -19.00 -33.36
CA SER A 63 1.37 -18.06 -32.58
C SER A 63 1.46 -16.63 -33.15
N SER A 64 0.34 -15.91 -33.16
CA SER A 64 0.34 -14.54 -33.65
C SER A 64 0.95 -13.58 -32.62
N TYR A 65 1.71 -12.59 -33.08
CA TYR A 65 2.34 -11.60 -32.20
C TYR A 65 1.33 -10.87 -31.29
N GLU A 66 0.11 -10.62 -31.77
CA GLU A 66 -0.96 -10.01 -30.98
C GLU A 66 -1.51 -10.93 -29.89
N GLU A 67 -1.58 -12.24 -30.15
CA GLU A 67 -1.97 -13.23 -29.15
C GLU A 67 -0.91 -13.36 -28.05
N GLU A 68 0.39 -13.39 -28.39
CA GLU A 68 1.45 -13.41 -27.37
C GLU A 68 1.51 -12.11 -26.56
N LYS A 69 1.19 -10.98 -27.19
CA LYS A 69 1.01 -9.69 -26.50
C LYS A 69 -0.15 -9.73 -25.51
N ALA A 70 -1.26 -10.37 -25.87
CA ALA A 70 -2.39 -10.59 -24.97
C ALA A 70 -2.04 -11.55 -23.82
N ARG A 71 -1.39 -12.68 -24.11
CA ARG A 71 -0.90 -13.66 -23.11
C ARG A 71 0.05 -12.99 -22.11
N ALA A 72 1.04 -12.22 -22.58
CA ALA A 72 1.97 -11.47 -21.73
C ALA A 72 1.25 -10.44 -20.85
N TRP A 73 0.26 -9.73 -21.38
CA TRP A 73 -0.52 -8.76 -20.61
C TRP A 73 -1.40 -9.44 -19.54
N MET A 74 -2.07 -10.54 -19.87
CA MET A 74 -2.86 -11.32 -18.91
C MET A 74 -2.00 -11.89 -17.77
N ASN A 75 -0.80 -12.36 -18.09
CA ASN A 75 0.19 -12.80 -17.11
C ASN A 75 0.61 -11.62 -16.18
N ALA A 76 0.89 -10.45 -16.74
CA ALA A 76 1.22 -9.24 -15.96
C ALA A 76 0.07 -8.82 -15.02
N LEU A 77 -1.19 -8.90 -15.50
CA LEU A 77 -2.38 -8.59 -14.70
C LEU A 77 -2.56 -9.59 -13.54
N HIS A 78 -2.37 -10.89 -13.78
CA HIS A 78 -2.49 -11.91 -12.74
C HIS A 78 -1.41 -11.77 -11.65
N GLN A 79 -0.14 -11.63 -12.06
CA GLN A 79 0.95 -11.36 -11.13
C GLN A 79 0.74 -10.03 -10.37
N GLY A 80 0.23 -9.00 -11.05
CA GLY A 80 -0.07 -7.71 -10.44
C GLY A 80 -1.19 -7.76 -9.41
N TYR A 81 -2.22 -8.58 -9.65
CA TYR A 81 -3.27 -8.82 -8.68
C TYR A 81 -2.73 -9.53 -7.42
N GLU A 82 -2.01 -10.65 -7.56
CA GLU A 82 -1.41 -11.35 -6.41
C GLU A 82 -0.40 -10.47 -5.65
N ALA A 83 0.41 -9.68 -6.37
CA ALA A 83 1.33 -8.72 -5.77
C ALA A 83 0.60 -7.65 -4.96
N ILE A 84 -0.49 -7.07 -5.49
CA ILE A 84 -1.34 -6.11 -4.76
C ILE A 84 -1.86 -6.72 -3.46
N LEU A 85 -2.37 -7.96 -3.50
CA LEU A 85 -2.91 -8.64 -2.31
C LEU A 85 -1.89 -8.77 -1.18
N GLY A 86 -0.60 -8.90 -1.52
CA GLY A 86 0.50 -8.99 -0.57
C GLY A 86 0.96 -7.65 0.04
N ILE A 87 0.48 -6.50 -0.44
CA ILE A 87 0.95 -5.20 0.06
C ILE A 87 0.44 -4.95 1.49
N PRO A 88 1.30 -4.54 2.44
CA PRO A 88 0.89 -4.14 3.78
C PRO A 88 0.18 -2.78 3.75
N LEU A 89 -0.99 -2.72 4.37
CA LEU A 89 -1.74 -1.48 4.62
C LEU A 89 -1.25 -0.81 5.89
N MET A 90 -1.17 -1.59 6.97
CA MET A 90 -0.73 -1.22 8.31
C MET A 90 -0.39 -2.50 9.08
N GLU A 91 0.04 -2.38 10.34
CA GLU A 91 0.39 -3.53 11.18
C GLU A 91 -0.75 -4.57 11.25
N GLY A 92 -0.44 -5.83 10.90
CA GLY A 92 -1.39 -6.96 10.87
C GLY A 92 -2.44 -6.94 9.74
N LEU A 93 -2.44 -5.94 8.84
CA LEU A 93 -3.45 -5.78 7.80
C LEU A 93 -2.82 -5.59 6.40
N SER A 94 -3.09 -6.55 5.52
CA SER A 94 -2.75 -6.50 4.09
C SER A 94 -3.97 -6.15 3.23
N VAL A 95 -3.73 -5.85 1.95
CA VAL A 95 -4.82 -5.66 0.96
C VAL A 95 -5.69 -6.93 0.84
N ARG A 96 -5.11 -8.14 0.98
CA ARG A 96 -5.85 -9.41 1.04
C ARG A 96 -6.91 -9.41 2.16
N ASN A 97 -6.54 -8.95 3.35
CA ASN A 97 -7.46 -8.88 4.49
C ASN A 97 -8.57 -7.83 4.23
N ALA A 98 -8.22 -6.67 3.68
CA ALA A 98 -9.20 -5.65 3.32
C ALA A 98 -10.20 -6.12 2.23
N LEU A 99 -9.75 -6.93 1.28
CA LEU A 99 -10.62 -7.51 0.25
C LEU A 99 -11.62 -8.53 0.80
N GLN A 100 -11.22 -9.31 1.81
CA GLN A 100 -12.13 -10.24 2.50
C GLN A 100 -13.23 -9.49 3.27
N MET A 101 -12.90 -8.33 3.85
CA MET A 101 -13.85 -7.48 4.58
C MET A 101 -14.75 -6.64 3.66
N ASN A 102 -14.38 -6.46 2.39
CA ASN A 102 -15.07 -5.57 1.46
C ASN A 102 -14.97 -6.08 0.01
N SER A 103 -16.01 -6.81 -0.43
CA SER A 103 -16.08 -7.37 -1.78
C SER A 103 -16.07 -6.31 -2.90
N ALA A 104 -16.60 -5.11 -2.63
CA ALA A 104 -16.59 -3.98 -3.57
C ALA A 104 -15.18 -3.46 -3.89
N LEU A 105 -14.17 -3.77 -3.06
CA LEU A 105 -12.77 -3.51 -3.39
C LEU A 105 -12.33 -4.28 -4.65
N LYS A 106 -12.88 -5.47 -4.90
CA LYS A 106 -12.53 -6.31 -6.07
C LYS A 106 -12.74 -5.58 -7.40
N GLU A 107 -13.89 -4.93 -7.55
CA GLU A 107 -14.23 -4.13 -8.75
C GLU A 107 -13.25 -2.98 -8.94
N ARG A 108 -12.93 -2.27 -7.85
CA ARG A 108 -12.02 -1.11 -7.88
C ARG A 108 -10.59 -1.52 -8.20
N LEU A 109 -10.10 -2.62 -7.64
CA LEU A 109 -8.78 -3.19 -7.99
C LEU A 109 -8.72 -3.62 -9.46
N GLY A 110 -9.79 -4.22 -9.99
CA GLY A 110 -9.91 -4.53 -11.42
C GLY A 110 -9.77 -3.27 -12.30
N MET A 111 -10.48 -2.19 -11.96
CA MET A 111 -10.36 -0.91 -12.67
C MET A 111 -8.93 -0.33 -12.60
N VAL A 112 -8.28 -0.36 -11.43
CA VAL A 112 -6.89 0.10 -11.28
C VAL A 112 -5.95 -0.71 -12.18
N LEU A 113 -6.02 -2.04 -12.14
CA LEU A 113 -5.18 -2.94 -12.95
C LEU A 113 -5.38 -2.75 -14.46
N LEU A 114 -6.62 -2.57 -14.92
CA LEU A 114 -6.92 -2.35 -16.35
C LEU A 114 -6.48 -0.96 -16.84
N SER A 115 -6.56 0.05 -15.97
CA SER A 115 -6.12 1.42 -16.25
C SER A 115 -4.60 1.63 -16.18
N ALA A 116 -3.87 0.71 -15.53
CA ALA A 116 -2.46 0.88 -15.24
C ALA A 116 -1.60 1.01 -16.53
N PRO A 117 -0.64 1.94 -16.56
CA PRO A 117 0.33 2.05 -17.65
C PRO A 117 1.02 0.71 -17.96
N LYS A 118 0.92 0.30 -19.22
CA LYS A 118 1.54 -0.91 -19.77
C LYS A 118 2.50 -0.56 -20.90
N LYS A 119 3.69 -1.16 -20.87
CA LYS A 119 4.75 -0.99 -21.88
C LYS A 119 5.13 -2.38 -22.40
N PHE A 120 4.96 -2.58 -23.69
CA PHE A 120 5.38 -3.81 -24.37
C PHE A 120 6.79 -3.64 -24.91
N PHE A 121 7.58 -4.70 -24.83
CA PHE A 121 8.92 -4.76 -25.40
C PHE A 121 8.90 -5.67 -26.63
N GLU A 122 9.80 -5.40 -27.56
CA GLU A 122 10.04 -6.27 -28.71
C GLU A 122 10.45 -7.68 -28.24
N PRO A 123 10.13 -8.74 -29.01
CA PRO A 123 10.47 -10.10 -28.62
C PRO A 123 11.98 -10.28 -28.56
N ASP A 124 12.47 -10.91 -27.49
CA ASP A 124 13.88 -11.28 -27.38
C ASP A 124 14.26 -12.30 -28.48
N LEU A 125 15.57 -12.57 -28.64
CA LEU A 125 16.09 -13.68 -29.46
C LEU A 125 15.53 -15.06 -29.08
N THR A 126 14.92 -15.18 -27.89
CA THR A 126 14.23 -16.39 -27.41
C THR A 126 12.76 -16.47 -27.82
N GLY A 127 12.24 -15.52 -28.62
CA GLY A 127 10.81 -15.45 -28.97
C GLY A 127 9.88 -15.02 -27.81
N LEU A 128 10.45 -14.65 -26.66
CA LEU A 128 9.65 -14.23 -25.49
C LEU A 128 9.27 -12.74 -25.59
N LEU A 129 7.98 -12.47 -25.44
CA LEU A 129 7.42 -11.13 -25.42
C LEU A 129 7.20 -10.69 -23.97
N ARG A 130 7.71 -9.49 -23.62
CA ARG A 130 7.63 -8.96 -22.26
C ARG A 130 6.64 -7.79 -22.17
N CYS A 131 5.77 -7.82 -21.17
CA CYS A 131 4.85 -6.74 -20.83
C CYS A 131 5.18 -6.20 -19.44
N LYS A 132 5.62 -4.95 -19.34
CA LYS A 132 5.81 -4.25 -18.07
C LYS A 132 4.53 -3.51 -17.70
N LEU A 133 3.98 -3.80 -16.53
CA LEU A 133 2.84 -3.12 -15.93
C LEU A 133 3.34 -2.26 -14.75
N GLU A 134 2.98 -0.98 -14.74
CA GLU A 134 3.35 -0.02 -13.69
C GLU A 134 2.06 0.42 -12.97
N ILE A 135 1.82 -0.12 -11.77
CA ILE A 135 0.59 0.10 -10.99
C ILE A 135 0.83 1.21 -9.96
N PRO A 136 0.19 2.39 -10.08
CA PRO A 136 0.46 3.52 -9.19
C PRO A 136 -0.28 3.39 -7.86
N PHE A 137 0.37 3.80 -6.76
CA PHE A 137 -0.25 3.90 -5.44
C PHE A 137 -0.94 5.25 -5.23
N ASN A 138 -0.52 6.30 -5.94
CA ASN A 138 -1.07 7.65 -5.92
C ASN A 138 -1.76 8.02 -7.25
N GLY A 139 -2.60 9.05 -7.22
CA GLY A 139 -3.42 9.52 -8.35
C GLY A 139 -4.90 9.18 -8.23
N ALA A 140 -5.70 9.66 -9.19
CA ALA A 140 -7.16 9.48 -9.19
C ALA A 140 -7.59 8.01 -9.34
N VAL A 141 -6.91 7.25 -10.21
CA VAL A 141 -7.10 5.80 -10.38
C VAL A 141 -5.86 5.09 -9.88
N SER A 142 -5.83 4.83 -8.56
CA SER A 142 -4.66 4.30 -7.87
C SER A 142 -5.06 3.32 -6.77
N LEU A 143 -4.09 2.58 -6.24
CA LEU A 143 -4.36 1.63 -5.16
C LEU A 143 -4.93 2.33 -3.90
N ARG A 144 -4.39 3.49 -3.51
CA ARG A 144 -4.92 4.25 -2.36
C ARG A 144 -6.34 4.76 -2.60
N SER A 145 -6.64 5.30 -3.80
CA SER A 145 -7.99 5.80 -4.10
C SER A 145 -9.01 4.66 -4.19
N ALA A 146 -8.63 3.50 -4.72
CA ALA A 146 -9.47 2.30 -4.74
C ALA A 146 -9.83 1.80 -3.33
N LEU A 147 -8.84 1.72 -2.43
CA LEU A 147 -9.03 1.32 -1.03
C LEU A 147 -9.95 2.29 -0.28
N TYR A 148 -9.74 3.59 -0.45
CA TYR A 148 -10.56 4.62 0.19
C TYR A 148 -12.00 4.66 -0.34
N LEU A 149 -12.18 4.64 -1.67
CA LEU A 149 -13.52 4.63 -2.28
C LEU A 149 -14.29 3.34 -2.00
N ALA A 150 -13.60 2.23 -1.73
CA ALA A 150 -14.24 1.01 -1.21
C ALA A 150 -14.69 1.20 0.25
N ALA A 151 -13.88 1.86 1.10
CA ALA A 151 -14.22 2.15 2.49
C ALA A 151 -15.38 3.15 2.64
N LEU A 152 -15.54 4.11 1.73
CA LEU A 152 -16.65 5.07 1.71
C LEU A 152 -17.99 4.50 1.23
N ARG A 153 -18.02 3.37 0.52
CA ARG A 153 -19.29 2.78 0.09
C ARG A 153 -20.09 2.36 1.34
N PRO A 154 -21.39 2.68 1.44
CA PRO A 154 -22.24 2.10 2.46
C PRO A 154 -22.15 0.59 2.28
N GLN A 155 -21.64 -0.12 3.29
CA GLN A 155 -21.62 -1.57 3.26
C GLN A 155 -23.07 -2.03 3.16
N PRO A 156 -23.42 -2.97 2.25
CA PRO A 156 -24.64 -3.71 2.38
C PRO A 156 -24.50 -4.55 3.65
N MET A 157 -24.86 -3.96 4.78
CA MET A 157 -24.91 -4.65 6.05
C MET A 157 -26.14 -5.56 5.99
N GLU A 158 -26.01 -6.65 5.25
CA GLU A 158 -26.88 -7.81 5.43
C GLU A 158 -26.90 -8.08 6.94
N PRO A 159 -28.08 -8.06 7.59
CA PRO A 159 -28.14 -8.26 9.01
C PRO A 159 -27.63 -9.66 9.28
N LEU A 160 -26.42 -9.75 9.86
CA LEU A 160 -25.85 -11.00 10.36
C LEU A 160 -26.95 -11.75 11.12
N PRO A 161 -27.36 -12.96 10.69
CA PRO A 161 -28.53 -13.64 11.24
C PRO A 161 -28.27 -14.25 12.63
N LEU A 162 -27.57 -13.52 13.50
CA LEU A 162 -27.36 -13.80 14.92
C LEU A 162 -28.65 -13.66 15.76
N LEU A 163 -29.72 -13.07 15.19
CA LEU A 163 -31.07 -13.11 15.77
C LEU A 163 -31.91 -14.31 15.29
N ALA A 164 -31.54 -14.98 14.20
CA ALA A 164 -32.19 -16.23 13.81
C ALA A 164 -31.86 -17.38 14.78
N SER A 165 -30.69 -17.34 15.43
CA SER A 165 -30.27 -18.29 16.47
C SER A 165 -30.96 -18.11 17.84
N TRP A 166 -31.80 -17.10 18.04
CA TRP A 166 -32.63 -16.96 19.25
C TRP A 166 -34.08 -17.44 19.06
N ALA A 167 -34.48 -17.76 17.82
CA ALA A 167 -35.78 -18.39 17.54
C ALA A 167 -35.80 -19.92 17.81
N SER A 168 -34.65 -20.53 18.14
CA SER A 168 -34.50 -21.96 18.45
C SER A 168 -34.07 -22.22 19.90
N LEU A 169 -34.75 -21.60 20.87
CA LEU A 169 -34.74 -22.05 22.25
C LEU A 169 -35.88 -23.07 22.45
N PRO A 170 -35.59 -24.36 22.71
CA PRO A 170 -36.64 -25.31 23.07
C PRO A 170 -37.26 -24.91 24.42
N SER A 171 -38.59 -24.90 24.48
CA SER A 171 -39.35 -24.61 25.70
C SER A 171 -39.11 -25.70 26.75
N ALA A 172 -38.17 -25.45 27.66
CA ALA A 172 -37.88 -26.33 28.79
C ALA A 172 -38.87 -26.05 29.93
N ALA A 173 -40.00 -26.74 29.92
CA ALA A 173 -40.95 -26.81 31.03
C ALA A 173 -41.49 -28.23 31.23
N ALA A 174 -41.73 -28.59 32.49
CA ALA A 174 -42.35 -29.85 32.97
C ALA A 174 -41.54 -31.15 32.81
N SER A 175 -40.80 -31.46 33.88
CA SER A 175 -40.42 -32.81 34.29
C SER A 175 -41.64 -33.72 34.54
N GLY A 176 -41.60 -34.99 34.10
CA GLY A 176 -42.65 -35.97 34.41
C GLY A 176 -42.39 -37.38 33.86
N ALA A 177 -42.19 -38.35 34.75
CA ALA A 177 -41.69 -39.72 34.54
C ALA A 177 -42.44 -40.69 33.59
N THR A 178 -41.74 -41.81 33.32
CA THR A 178 -42.24 -43.20 33.07
C THR A 178 -42.75 -43.65 31.68
N SER A 179 -41.90 -44.48 31.04
CA SER A 179 -42.19 -45.78 30.38
C SER A 179 -43.43 -45.96 29.46
N THR A 180 -43.21 -46.30 28.19
CA THR A 180 -43.39 -47.66 27.59
C THR A 180 -43.21 -47.67 26.06
N THR A 181 -42.70 -48.78 25.50
CA THR A 181 -42.79 -49.15 24.06
C THR A 181 -44.22 -49.56 23.69
N PRO A 182 -44.72 -49.27 22.47
CA PRO A 182 -44.50 -50.14 21.29
C PRO A 182 -44.34 -49.36 19.95
N SER A 183 -43.59 -49.86 18.95
CA SER A 183 -43.96 -50.77 17.84
C SER A 183 -44.89 -50.22 16.72
N ALA A 184 -44.33 -50.20 15.50
CA ALA A 184 -44.93 -50.43 14.18
C ALA A 184 -45.86 -49.40 13.46
N ALA A 185 -45.79 -49.51 12.11
CA ALA A 185 -46.77 -49.15 11.07
C ALA A 185 -46.77 -47.75 10.41
N THR A 186 -46.06 -47.67 9.27
CA THR A 186 -46.62 -47.45 7.91
C THR A 186 -47.71 -46.38 7.69
N SER A 187 -47.36 -45.31 6.95
CA SER A 187 -48.04 -44.82 5.71
C SER A 187 -47.53 -43.41 5.33
N LYS A 188 -47.62 -42.84 4.12
CA LYS A 188 -47.72 -43.23 2.69
C LYS A 188 -48.17 -41.95 1.95
N THR A 189 -47.52 -41.51 0.85
CA THR A 189 -48.08 -40.55 -0.16
C THR A 189 -48.28 -39.09 0.37
N VAL A 190 -48.21 -37.97 -0.37
CA VAL A 190 -48.50 -37.58 -1.78
C VAL A 190 -47.48 -36.49 -2.19
N LEU A 191 -46.73 -36.51 -3.30
CA LEU A 191 -47.01 -36.45 -4.76
C LEU A 191 -47.13 -35.00 -5.34
N ALA A 192 -46.35 -34.73 -6.40
CA ALA A 192 -46.40 -33.61 -7.37
C ALA A 192 -46.12 -32.17 -6.86
N GLY A 193 -45.51 -31.28 -7.67
CA GLY A 193 -44.91 -31.47 -9.00
C GLY A 193 -44.39 -30.15 -9.63
N THR A 194 -43.62 -30.29 -10.71
CA THR A 194 -43.58 -29.44 -11.96
C THR A 194 -43.86 -27.92 -11.91
N SER A 195 -43.17 -27.04 -12.66
CA SER A 195 -42.03 -27.15 -13.60
C SER A 195 -41.71 -25.76 -14.21
N THR A 196 -40.68 -25.69 -15.08
CA THR A 196 -40.59 -24.77 -16.27
C THR A 196 -40.60 -23.24 -16.07
N THR A 197 -39.45 -22.56 -16.20
CA THR A 197 -38.94 -21.87 -17.43
C THR A 197 -39.75 -20.68 -17.94
N ALA A 198 -39.10 -19.50 -18.04
CA ALA A 198 -39.23 -18.60 -19.20
C ALA A 198 -38.07 -17.59 -19.26
N SER A 199 -37.59 -17.31 -20.48
CA SER A 199 -36.59 -16.31 -20.83
C SER A 199 -37.17 -15.31 -21.83
N ALA A 200 -36.92 -14.00 -21.66
CA ALA A 200 -36.95 -12.96 -22.70
C ALA A 200 -36.14 -11.76 -22.16
N THR A 201 -35.09 -11.20 -22.77
CA THR A 201 -34.82 -10.66 -24.13
C THR A 201 -35.49 -9.31 -24.41
N GLY A 202 -34.66 -8.29 -24.73
CA GLY A 202 -35.04 -6.94 -25.17
C GLY A 202 -34.00 -5.88 -24.75
N SER A 203 -32.94 -5.59 -25.51
CA SER A 203 -32.87 -4.62 -26.64
C SER A 203 -33.57 -3.28 -26.34
N ALA A 204 -32.89 -2.20 -25.92
CA ALA A 204 -31.94 -1.35 -26.67
C ALA A 204 -32.59 -0.38 -27.68
N THR A 205 -32.53 0.93 -27.40
CA THR A 205 -32.50 2.06 -28.36
C THR A 205 -31.86 3.28 -27.69
N ALA A 206 -31.34 4.21 -28.50
CA ALA A 206 -30.66 5.43 -28.05
C ALA A 206 -31.15 6.67 -28.81
N SER A 207 -31.08 7.83 -28.15
CA SER A 207 -31.09 9.21 -28.69
C SER A 207 -30.62 10.12 -27.54
N GLU A 208 -29.65 11.03 -27.61
CA GLU A 208 -29.17 12.01 -28.60
C GLU A 208 -29.69 13.45 -28.33
N ALA A 209 -28.76 14.40 -28.43
CA ALA A 209 -28.89 15.86 -28.56
C ALA A 209 -29.07 16.80 -27.33
N ALA A 210 -28.10 17.72 -27.24
CA ALA A 210 -28.22 19.17 -27.02
C ALA A 210 -28.36 19.79 -25.60
N SER A 211 -27.35 20.59 -25.25
CA SER A 211 -27.37 21.76 -24.35
C SER A 211 -27.95 23.01 -25.10
N PRO A 212 -27.94 24.27 -24.61
CA PRO A 212 -27.43 24.82 -23.33
C PRO A 212 -28.36 25.87 -22.63
N ALA A 213 -27.92 26.45 -21.51
CA ALA A 213 -27.93 27.91 -21.19
C ALA A 213 -28.09 28.28 -19.69
N THR A 214 -27.38 29.34 -19.33
CA THR A 214 -27.19 30.08 -18.08
C THR A 214 -28.41 30.74 -17.40
N SER A 215 -28.45 30.72 -16.05
CA SER A 215 -28.63 31.89 -15.14
C SER A 215 -28.40 31.40 -13.68
N THR A 216 -27.72 32.05 -12.71
CA THR A 216 -27.54 33.43 -12.19
C THR A 216 -28.46 33.77 -10.99
N THR A 217 -27.83 34.17 -9.87
CA THR A 217 -28.30 34.99 -8.72
C THR A 217 -29.12 34.43 -7.53
N ALA A 218 -28.93 35.14 -6.40
CA ALA A 218 -29.57 35.11 -5.06
C ALA A 218 -29.16 33.94 -4.13
N SER A 219 -28.47 34.16 -3.00
CA SER A 219 -28.70 35.05 -1.83
C SER A 219 -29.81 34.55 -0.91
N GLY A 220 -29.43 34.09 0.29
CA GLY A 220 -30.37 33.56 1.29
C GLY A 220 -29.67 33.16 2.59
N ALA A 221 -29.13 34.14 3.31
CA ALA A 221 -28.63 33.90 4.66
C ALA A 221 -29.81 33.73 5.64
N ILE A 222 -29.90 32.59 6.34
CA ILE A 222 -30.80 32.42 7.48
C ILE A 222 -29.96 31.98 8.67
N SER A 223 -29.82 32.90 9.63
CA SER A 223 -29.28 32.61 10.96
C SER A 223 -30.42 32.20 11.87
N THR A 224 -30.31 31.04 12.53
CA THR A 224 -31.20 30.66 13.64
C THR A 224 -30.39 30.08 14.79
N ALA A 225 -30.45 30.76 15.94
CA ALA A 225 -29.82 30.34 17.18
C ALA A 225 -30.86 29.78 18.15
N ALA A 226 -30.61 28.57 18.67
CA ALA A 226 -31.09 28.05 19.95
C ALA A 226 -30.24 26.79 20.26
N SER A 227 -29.45 26.70 21.33
CA SER A 227 -29.83 26.69 22.76
C SER A 227 -30.68 25.48 23.18
N THR A 228 -30.02 24.35 23.43
CA THR A 228 -30.53 23.32 24.35
C THR A 228 -29.43 22.86 25.30
N LYS A 229 -29.74 22.77 26.59
CA LYS A 229 -28.81 22.43 27.68
C LYS A 229 -28.62 20.91 27.83
N GLY A 230 -27.45 20.53 28.35
CA GLY A 230 -27.34 19.44 29.32
C GLY A 230 -27.00 18.05 28.79
N SER A 231 -25.73 17.66 28.91
CA SER A 231 -25.35 16.27 29.16
C SER A 231 -24.08 16.22 30.00
N THR A 232 -24.15 15.51 31.12
CA THR A 232 -23.03 15.26 32.03
C THR A 232 -22.36 13.91 31.75
N ALA A 233 -21.11 13.78 32.19
CA ALA A 233 -20.34 12.53 32.29
C ALA A 233 -19.80 11.91 30.98
N ALA A 234 -18.58 12.32 30.62
CA ALA A 234 -17.44 11.42 30.48
C ALA A 234 -16.17 12.26 30.23
N ALA A 235 -15.42 12.58 31.28
CA ALA A 235 -14.17 13.33 31.14
C ALA A 235 -13.05 12.43 30.60
N SER A 236 -13.08 12.14 29.29
CA SER A 236 -11.86 11.81 28.55
C SER A 236 -10.92 12.99 28.74
N ARG A 237 -9.85 12.79 29.52
CA ARG A 237 -8.92 13.85 29.88
C ARG A 237 -8.10 14.23 28.64
N ALA A 238 -8.67 15.09 27.79
CA ALA A 238 -8.00 15.61 26.61
C ALA A 238 -6.66 16.20 27.05
N PRO A 239 -5.55 15.87 26.37
CA PRO A 239 -4.26 16.42 26.73
C PRO A 239 -4.35 17.95 26.66
N THR A 240 -3.94 18.60 27.74
CA THR A 240 -3.95 20.06 27.89
C THR A 240 -3.37 20.70 26.64
N ALA A 241 -4.13 21.62 26.03
CA ALA A 241 -3.71 22.32 24.83
C ALA A 241 -2.45 23.14 25.13
N PHE A 242 -1.29 22.59 24.74
CA PHE A 242 -0.03 23.33 24.71
C PHE A 242 -0.16 24.45 23.68
N PRO A 243 0.44 25.63 23.91
CA PRO A 243 0.39 26.74 22.96
C PRO A 243 1.07 26.34 21.63
N ASP A 244 0.28 26.26 20.56
CA ASP A 244 0.72 25.83 19.22
C ASP A 244 1.70 26.82 18.55
N GLU A 245 1.78 28.06 19.04
CA GLU A 245 2.38 29.21 18.34
C GLU A 245 3.88 29.11 18.02
N PHE A 246 4.64 28.24 18.70
CA PHE A 246 6.11 28.18 18.56
C PHE A 246 6.67 27.00 17.76
N TYR A 247 5.86 25.98 17.42
CA TYR A 247 6.44 24.66 17.04
C TYR A 247 6.20 24.18 15.60
N GLY A 248 5.27 24.76 14.82
CA GLY A 248 4.84 24.18 13.54
C GLY A 248 4.64 25.10 12.33
N VAL A 249 4.54 26.42 12.49
CA VAL A 249 4.04 27.30 11.42
C VAL A 249 4.90 27.27 10.15
N GLY A 250 6.24 27.39 10.30
CA GLY A 250 7.19 27.39 9.19
C GLY A 250 7.69 26.02 8.74
N VAL A 251 7.44 24.94 9.50
CA VAL A 251 7.96 23.61 9.15
C VAL A 251 7.13 23.01 8.01
N LYS A 252 7.79 22.73 6.88
CA LYS A 252 7.20 22.06 5.72
C LYS A 252 7.46 20.56 5.76
N ARG A 253 8.62 20.11 6.24
CA ARG A 253 8.99 18.69 6.19
C ARG A 253 9.40 18.17 7.56
N VAL A 254 8.73 17.11 8.01
CA VAL A 254 9.19 16.31 9.15
C VAL A 254 9.98 15.12 8.64
N ILE A 255 11.20 14.91 9.14
CA ILE A 255 12.06 13.78 8.78
C ILE A 255 12.17 12.81 9.96
N LEU A 256 11.91 11.53 9.70
CA LEU A 256 12.01 10.42 10.63
C LEU A 256 13.11 9.45 10.14
N ASP A 257 14.24 9.38 10.83
CA ASP A 257 15.34 8.46 10.47
C ASP A 257 15.18 7.11 11.18
N LEU A 258 14.63 6.14 10.43
CA LEU A 258 14.37 4.76 10.87
C LEU A 258 15.34 3.74 10.23
N ARG A 259 16.40 4.19 9.54
CA ARG A 259 17.41 3.32 8.88
C ARG A 259 18.12 2.32 9.79
N ARG A 260 18.03 2.51 11.11
CA ARG A 260 18.63 1.63 12.13
C ARG A 260 17.59 0.77 12.86
N THR A 261 16.43 0.57 12.24
CA THR A 261 15.33 -0.26 12.74
C THR A 261 14.86 -1.20 11.64
N ASN A 262 14.10 -2.24 11.99
CA ASN A 262 13.46 -3.14 11.02
C ASN A 262 12.10 -2.58 10.55
N PHE A 263 12.06 -1.28 10.21
CA PHE A 263 10.85 -0.63 9.73
C PHE A 263 10.58 -1.06 8.28
N GLU A 264 9.39 -1.61 8.04
CA GLU A 264 8.91 -1.95 6.70
C GLU A 264 7.88 -0.92 6.22
N PRO A 265 8.06 -0.33 5.02
CA PRO A 265 7.11 0.64 4.47
C PRO A 265 5.75 -0.02 4.20
N SER A 266 4.68 0.76 4.42
CA SER A 266 3.29 0.36 4.21
C SER A 266 2.50 1.49 3.55
N LEU A 267 1.28 1.20 3.06
CA LEU A 267 0.46 2.22 2.38
C LEU A 267 -0.12 3.27 3.33
N PHE A 268 -0.42 2.92 4.58
CA PHE A 268 -1.02 3.79 5.59
C PHE A 268 -0.37 3.59 6.97
N PRO A 269 0.94 3.90 7.13
CA PRO A 269 1.62 3.77 8.42
C PRO A 269 0.97 4.67 9.47
N ARG A 270 1.05 4.23 10.72
CA ARG A 270 0.43 4.90 11.87
C ARG A 270 1.50 5.44 12.80
N PHE A 271 1.26 6.64 13.32
CA PHE A 271 2.13 7.28 14.30
C PHE A 271 1.46 7.30 15.65
N PHE A 272 2.15 6.79 16.67
CA PHE A 272 1.65 6.68 18.04
C PHE A 272 2.51 7.47 19.02
N THR A 273 1.95 7.79 20.18
CA THR A 273 2.73 8.21 21.35
C THR A 273 3.49 7.02 21.95
N GLU A 274 4.39 7.29 22.91
CA GLU A 274 5.09 6.21 23.64
C GLU A 274 4.09 5.31 24.40
N GLU A 275 3.01 5.89 24.92
CA GLU A 275 1.90 5.25 25.63
C GLU A 275 0.93 4.49 24.70
N GLY A 276 1.00 4.72 23.38
CA GLY A 276 0.18 4.03 22.37
C GLY A 276 -1.07 4.78 21.90
N TYR A 277 -1.22 6.07 22.18
CA TYR A 277 -2.29 6.88 21.59
C TYR A 277 -1.98 7.22 20.13
N LEU A 278 -2.97 7.13 19.23
CA LEU A 278 -2.78 7.45 17.82
C LEU A 278 -2.63 8.98 17.61
N LEU A 279 -1.45 9.41 17.16
CA LEU A 279 -1.15 10.80 16.81
C LEU A 279 -1.60 11.14 15.40
N TYR A 280 -1.23 10.32 14.42
CA TYR A 280 -1.52 10.58 13.01
C TYR A 280 -1.67 9.28 12.21
N GLN A 281 -2.54 9.30 11.21
CA GLN A 281 -2.72 8.24 10.23
C GLN A 281 -3.33 8.85 8.97
N GLU A 282 -2.65 8.71 7.83
CA GLU A 282 -3.07 9.33 6.57
C GLU A 282 -4.47 8.90 6.10
N ALA A 283 -4.88 7.66 6.39
CA ALA A 283 -6.22 7.15 6.09
C ALA A 283 -7.36 7.90 6.83
N ARG A 284 -7.05 8.73 7.84
CA ARG A 284 -8.04 9.56 8.54
C ARG A 284 -8.31 10.91 7.87
N THR A 285 -7.46 11.35 6.93
CA THR A 285 -7.59 12.65 6.23
C THR A 285 -8.40 12.45 4.94
N PRO A 286 -9.73 12.69 4.93
CA PRO A 286 -10.61 12.19 3.88
C PRO A 286 -10.72 13.22 2.74
N SER A 287 -9.73 13.25 1.85
CA SER A 287 -9.76 14.12 0.66
C SER A 287 -9.29 13.38 -0.60
N PRO A 288 -9.99 13.51 -1.74
CA PRO A 288 -9.52 12.98 -3.03
C PRO A 288 -8.17 13.56 -3.45
N ASP A 289 -7.86 14.79 -3.02
CA ASP A 289 -6.60 15.47 -3.33
C ASP A 289 -5.40 14.75 -2.70
N ARG A 290 -5.57 14.18 -1.51
CA ARG A 290 -4.54 13.40 -0.80
C ARG A 290 -4.15 12.12 -1.53
N PHE A 291 -5.00 11.57 -2.42
CA PHE A 291 -4.58 10.46 -3.27
C PHE A 291 -3.56 10.89 -4.32
N SER A 292 -3.63 12.13 -4.82
CA SER A 292 -2.64 12.66 -5.77
C SER A 292 -1.30 12.98 -5.10
N ARG A 293 -1.34 13.45 -3.84
CA ARG A 293 -0.19 13.88 -3.05
C ARG A 293 -0.23 13.21 -1.68
N PRO A 294 0.40 12.02 -1.53
CA PRO A 294 0.43 11.35 -0.25
C PRO A 294 1.13 12.23 0.79
N ALA A 295 0.59 12.24 2.01
CA ALA A 295 1.17 12.98 3.13
C ALA A 295 2.51 12.41 3.58
N ILE A 296 2.76 11.13 3.25
CA ILE A 296 3.89 10.34 3.73
C ILE A 296 4.70 9.84 2.54
N ARG A 297 6.00 10.16 2.53
CA ARG A 297 6.97 9.74 1.52
C ARG A 297 8.05 8.87 2.16
N PHE A 298 8.46 7.83 1.46
CA PHE A 298 9.56 6.96 1.86
C PHE A 298 10.80 7.26 1.01
N THR A 299 11.99 7.13 1.58
CA THR A 299 13.27 7.20 0.85
C THR A 299 14.34 6.40 1.59
N GLN A 300 15.35 5.92 0.89
CA GLN A 300 16.52 5.29 1.52
C GLN A 300 17.67 6.29 1.78
N ASP A 301 17.58 7.50 1.22
CA ASP A 301 18.64 8.51 1.29
C ASP A 301 18.20 9.78 2.03
N ILE A 302 18.95 10.12 3.08
CA ILE A 302 18.73 11.34 3.87
C ILE A 302 19.03 12.63 3.08
N ALA A 303 19.87 12.57 2.04
CA ALA A 303 20.09 13.70 1.15
C ALA A 303 18.84 13.97 0.28
N GLN A 304 18.17 12.94 -0.23
CA GLN A 304 16.87 13.09 -0.89
C GLN A 304 15.77 13.61 0.05
N ALA A 305 15.80 13.20 1.33
CA ALA A 305 14.85 13.68 2.34
C ALA A 305 15.01 15.18 2.62
N THR A 306 16.22 15.73 2.52
CA THR A 306 16.52 17.15 2.78
C THR A 306 16.48 18.02 1.52
N ASN A 307 16.52 17.42 0.32
CA ASN A 307 16.61 18.15 -0.95
C ASN A 307 15.48 19.19 -1.15
N GLY A 308 15.87 20.35 -1.68
CA GLY A 308 14.97 21.44 -2.09
C GLY A 308 14.41 22.33 -0.98
N LEU A 309 14.83 22.16 0.28
CA LEU A 309 14.31 22.93 1.43
C LEU A 309 15.44 23.53 2.28
N SER A 310 15.14 24.62 2.99
CA SER A 310 16.05 25.23 3.96
C SER A 310 16.06 24.46 5.28
N GLU A 311 17.10 24.62 6.10
CA GLU A 311 17.14 24.01 7.44
C GLU A 311 15.96 24.46 8.33
N SER A 312 15.45 25.68 8.14
CA SER A 312 14.26 26.18 8.84
C SER A 312 12.93 25.56 8.39
N ASP A 313 12.86 25.02 7.16
CA ASP A 313 11.67 24.32 6.65
C ASP A 313 11.59 22.85 7.14
N ILE A 314 12.68 22.33 7.71
CA ILE A 314 12.88 20.91 8.01
C ILE A 314 12.96 20.70 9.54
N ARG A 315 12.21 19.73 10.06
CA ARG A 315 12.34 19.27 11.46
C ARG A 315 12.65 17.78 11.51
N TYR A 316 13.74 17.42 12.18
CA TYR A 316 14.02 16.02 12.55
C TYR A 316 13.23 15.66 13.80
N VAL A 317 12.51 14.54 13.76
CA VAL A 317 11.73 14.04 14.90
C VAL A 317 12.28 12.70 15.35
N SER A 318 12.52 12.57 16.66
CA SER A 318 12.99 11.33 17.27
C SER A 318 11.84 10.31 17.34
N ALA A 319 12.04 9.16 16.71
CA ALA A 319 11.06 8.09 16.66
C ALA A 319 11.68 6.71 16.93
N ARG A 320 10.84 5.76 17.32
CA ARG A 320 11.21 4.38 17.66
C ARG A 320 10.19 3.40 17.08
N LEU A 321 10.66 2.20 16.76
CA LEU A 321 9.81 1.09 16.32
C LEU A 321 9.44 0.21 17.53
N PRO A 322 8.18 -0.23 17.71
CA PRO A 322 7.84 -1.27 18.67
C PRO A 322 8.52 -2.60 18.31
N LEU A 323 8.89 -3.42 19.30
CA LEU A 323 9.64 -4.67 19.04
C LEU A 323 8.87 -5.71 18.20
N LEU A 324 7.54 -5.64 18.19
CA LEU A 324 6.65 -6.58 17.49
C LEU A 324 5.94 -5.98 16.28
N ALA A 325 6.07 -4.68 16.03
CA ALA A 325 5.41 -4.00 14.92
C ALA A 325 6.46 -3.49 13.94
N GLN A 326 6.27 -3.73 12.65
CA GLN A 326 7.20 -3.35 11.59
C GLN A 326 6.73 -2.12 10.82
N HIS A 327 5.43 -1.82 10.84
CA HIS A 327 4.83 -0.73 10.06
C HIS A 327 4.38 0.48 10.88
N ASP A 328 4.31 0.35 12.21
CA ASP A 328 3.83 1.40 13.13
C ASP A 328 4.99 2.13 13.82
N VAL A 329 4.93 3.46 13.88
CA VAL A 329 6.02 4.32 14.40
C VAL A 329 5.61 4.98 15.71
N LYS A 330 6.44 4.92 16.75
CA LYS A 330 6.26 5.68 18.01
C LYS A 330 7.09 6.96 18.00
N ILE A 331 6.45 8.11 18.22
CA ILE A 331 7.11 9.41 18.36
C ILE A 331 7.55 9.62 19.81
N SER A 332 8.80 10.05 20.00
CA SER A 332 9.35 10.19 21.35
C SER A 332 8.71 11.36 22.11
N ALA A 333 8.50 11.17 23.41
CA ALA A 333 7.73 12.07 24.28
C ALA A 333 8.11 13.56 24.15
N SER A 334 9.41 13.87 24.01
CA SER A 334 9.92 15.24 23.83
C SER A 334 9.48 15.94 22.55
N GLU A 335 9.15 15.20 21.49
CA GLU A 335 8.77 15.75 20.18
C GLU A 335 7.27 15.60 19.88
N GLN A 336 6.50 14.91 20.73
CA GLN A 336 5.09 14.61 20.47
C GLN A 336 4.24 15.88 20.24
N SER A 337 4.46 16.94 21.01
CA SER A 337 3.72 18.21 20.87
C SER A 337 3.99 18.90 19.53
N ALA A 338 5.27 18.98 19.12
CA ALA A 338 5.66 19.57 17.85
C ALA A 338 5.19 18.73 16.65
N PHE A 339 5.25 17.40 16.75
CA PHE A 339 4.72 16.49 15.73
C PHE A 339 3.20 16.63 15.60
N LEU A 340 2.47 16.68 16.72
CA LEU A 340 1.01 16.84 16.71
C LEU A 340 0.61 18.20 16.11
N ALA A 341 1.29 19.29 16.45
CA ALA A 341 1.07 20.61 15.83
C ALA A 341 1.34 20.58 14.32
N PHE A 342 2.41 19.93 13.86
CA PHE A 342 2.65 19.73 12.43
C PHE A 342 1.54 18.91 11.76
N CYS A 343 1.06 17.84 12.38
CA CYS A 343 -0.07 17.05 11.87
C CYS A 343 -1.37 17.86 11.75
N ARG A 344 -1.68 18.74 12.72
CA ARG A 344 -2.82 19.68 12.63
C ARG A 344 -2.71 20.57 11.39
N HIS A 345 -1.54 21.15 11.13
CA HIS A 345 -1.31 21.96 9.92
C HIS A 345 -1.40 21.12 8.63
N LEU A 346 -0.93 19.88 8.66
CA LEU A 346 -0.99 18.96 7.53
C LEU A 346 -2.44 18.56 7.20
N ASP A 347 -3.29 18.34 8.22
CA ASP A 347 -4.72 18.08 8.02
C ASP A 347 -5.48 19.33 7.56
N ALA A 348 -5.10 20.52 8.03
CA ALA A 348 -5.70 21.79 7.61
C ALA A 348 -5.34 22.19 6.16
N GLU A 349 -4.14 21.85 5.68
CA GLU A 349 -3.64 22.19 4.34
C GLU A 349 -3.40 20.92 3.49
N PRO A 350 -4.46 20.20 3.05
CA PRO A 350 -4.32 18.90 2.37
C PRO A 350 -3.56 18.96 1.03
N GLN A 351 -3.54 20.11 0.37
CA GLN A 351 -2.80 20.33 -0.89
C GLN A 351 -1.44 21.02 -0.67
N GLY A 352 -1.13 21.41 0.58
CA GLY A 352 0.07 22.15 0.94
C GLY A 352 1.36 21.36 0.68
N GLN A 353 2.50 22.06 0.69
CA GLN A 353 3.83 21.45 0.54
C GLN A 353 4.31 20.73 1.83
N ARG A 354 3.39 20.35 2.72
CA ARG A 354 3.68 19.70 4.00
C ARG A 354 3.69 18.18 3.85
N GLU A 355 4.81 17.55 4.18
CA GLU A 355 4.99 16.09 4.10
C GLU A 355 5.80 15.52 5.28
N ILE A 356 5.53 14.25 5.61
CA ILE A 356 6.32 13.42 6.51
C ILE A 356 7.22 12.53 5.66
N VAL A 357 8.54 12.62 5.82
CA VAL A 357 9.50 11.78 5.11
C VAL A 357 10.10 10.76 6.07
N ILE A 358 9.86 9.48 5.80
CA ILE A 358 10.46 8.36 6.52
C ILE A 358 11.70 7.90 5.75
N VAL A 359 12.87 8.02 6.37
CA VAL A 359 14.13 7.48 5.86
C VAL A 359 14.32 6.08 6.45
N TYR A 360 14.40 5.06 5.61
CA TYR A 360 14.49 3.65 6.03
C TYR A 360 15.63 2.93 5.28
N ASP A 361 16.08 1.78 5.77
CA ASP A 361 17.02 0.92 5.05
C ASP A 361 16.29 -0.40 4.70
N SER A 362 16.60 -0.96 3.53
CA SER A 362 16.08 -2.26 3.08
C SER A 362 16.89 -3.44 3.65
N ARG A 363 17.96 -3.15 4.39
CA ARG A 363 18.80 -4.15 5.06
C ARG A 363 18.22 -4.49 6.44
N ALA A 364 17.87 -5.75 6.65
CA ALA A 364 17.48 -6.25 7.97
C ALA A 364 18.58 -5.95 9.01
N PHE A 365 18.26 -5.17 10.03
CA PHE A 365 19.18 -4.83 11.10
C PHE A 365 19.28 -6.00 12.08
N LEU A 366 20.31 -6.83 11.89
CA LEU A 366 20.76 -7.81 12.87
C LEU A 366 21.28 -7.06 14.10
N GLY A 367 20.47 -7.04 15.16
CA GLY A 367 20.54 -6.06 16.25
C GLY A 367 21.92 -5.83 16.86
N GLY A 368 22.32 -4.56 16.95
CA GLY A 368 23.46 -4.07 17.73
C GLY A 368 23.11 -2.78 18.47
N ILE A 369 23.78 -2.51 19.59
CA ILE A 369 23.52 -1.32 20.43
C ILE A 369 23.92 -0.05 19.65
N LEU A 370 22.98 0.88 19.48
CA LEU A 370 23.21 2.13 18.76
C LEU A 370 24.06 3.14 19.56
N PRO A 371 25.12 3.72 18.97
CA PRO A 371 25.63 5.01 19.43
C PRO A 371 24.64 6.12 19.05
N LYS A 372 24.43 7.06 19.99
CA LYS A 372 23.54 8.23 19.88
C LYS A 372 23.77 8.95 18.55
N ALA A 373 22.71 9.17 17.78
CA ALA A 373 22.80 9.84 16.49
C ALA A 373 23.23 11.30 16.68
N THR A 374 24.48 11.60 16.35
CA THR A 374 24.91 12.98 16.11
C THR A 374 24.33 13.42 14.77
N ALA A 375 23.79 14.64 14.71
CA ALA A 375 23.56 15.33 13.45
C ALA A 375 24.84 15.29 12.60
N PRO A 376 24.75 15.30 11.25
CA PRO A 376 25.93 15.33 10.39
C PRO A 376 26.73 16.60 10.68
N ALA A 377 27.73 16.49 11.56
CA ALA A 377 28.61 17.58 11.90
C ALA A 377 29.27 18.06 10.60
N GLY A 378 29.12 19.37 10.30
CA GLY A 378 29.58 19.98 9.06
C GLY A 378 31.08 19.79 8.85
N GLY A 379 31.44 18.67 8.21
CA GLY A 379 32.81 18.28 7.96
C GLY A 379 33.41 19.22 6.94
N LYS A 380 34.20 20.20 7.40
CA LYS A 380 35.07 20.99 6.52
C LYS A 380 35.85 20.01 5.64
N PRO A 381 35.88 20.20 4.30
CA PRO A 381 36.51 19.25 3.40
C PRO A 381 37.98 19.08 3.79
N ALA A 382 38.37 17.84 4.07
CA ALA A 382 39.75 17.53 4.41
C ALA A 382 40.64 17.95 3.23
N LYS A 383 41.64 18.81 3.49
CA LYS A 383 42.65 19.16 2.49
C LYS A 383 43.34 17.89 2.04
N ILE A 384 43.05 17.44 0.82
CA ILE A 384 43.76 16.37 0.14
C ILE A 384 45.22 16.84 -0.01
N GLN A 385 46.11 16.31 0.83
CA GLN A 385 47.54 16.56 0.67
C GLN A 385 48.01 15.88 -0.61
N ALA A 386 48.59 16.67 -1.52
CA ALA A 386 49.13 16.15 -2.77
C ALA A 386 50.28 15.15 -2.50
N PRO A 387 50.37 14.05 -3.27
CA PRO A 387 51.41 13.05 -3.05
C PRO A 387 52.81 13.63 -3.32
N PRO A 388 53.83 13.20 -2.55
CA PRO A 388 55.18 13.76 -2.66
C PRO A 388 55.82 13.44 -4.02
N LYS A 389 56.38 14.48 -4.67
CA LYS A 389 57.06 14.34 -5.97
C LYS A 389 58.28 13.42 -5.84
N ARG A 390 58.21 12.26 -6.50
CA ARG A 390 59.29 11.27 -6.58
C ARG A 390 60.47 11.85 -7.37
N ARG A 391 61.57 12.21 -6.69
CA ARG A 391 62.84 12.62 -7.33
C ARG A 391 63.35 11.45 -8.18
N LYS A 392 63.55 11.69 -9.48
CA LYS A 392 64.37 10.81 -10.32
C LYS A 392 65.85 10.99 -9.92
N ARG A 393 66.58 9.89 -9.87
CA ARG A 393 68.04 9.83 -10.01
C ARG A 393 68.34 9.29 -11.39
#